data_AF-A0A167XMB1-F1
#
_entry.id   AF-A0A167XMB1-F1
#
_cell.length_a   1.000
_cell.length_b   1.000
_cell.length_c   1.000
_cell.angle_alpha   90.00
_cell.angle_beta   90.00
_cell.angle_gamma   90.00
#
_symmetry.space_group_name_H-M   'P 1'
#
loop_
_entity.id
_entity.type
_entity.pdbx_description
1 polymer ?
#
loop_
_entity_poly.entity_id
_entity_poly.type
_entity_poly.pdbx_seq_one_letter_code
_entity_poly.pdbx_strand_id
1 'polypeptide(L)'
;MKQAFSILLLLFTSYLFAQARPVETVYFEFDKFTLYNDQVQTIIDFIKYADTTKIESIQIYGYCDDRGTNDYNYELSKNRVLTVQKILTDHGFDNNKIVIIEGKGRVILQKDLMGNLSETRSKNRRVDLFIVKKNSFGKGIYNSFQESHKVGDRIYLENILFELGSSKLTEQSKKELDAIALLLQQQKTMEFEIRGHVCCTPNSYQDAIDKDTQERKLSLNRAKNVYRYLINKGINSLRMHYVGSGNKFPLGQGEAIDRRVEFLILKI
;
A
#
# COMPACT_ATOMS: atom_id res chain seq x y z
N MET A 1 14.79 -54.78 28.45
CA MET A 1 14.96 -54.03 27.18
C MET A 1 13.71 -54.20 26.32
N LYS A 2 12.76 -53.25 26.32
CA LYS A 2 11.84 -52.99 25.18
C LYS A 2 11.42 -51.53 25.23
N GLN A 3 11.46 -50.91 24.06
CA GLN A 3 11.68 -49.50 23.75
C GLN A 3 10.45 -48.62 24.03
N ALA A 4 10.69 -47.45 24.64
CA ALA A 4 9.70 -46.38 24.71
C ALA A 4 9.73 -45.62 23.37
N PHE A 5 8.64 -45.68 22.62
CA PHE A 5 8.43 -44.86 21.43
C PHE A 5 8.06 -43.45 21.89
N SER A 6 9.01 -42.51 21.77
CA SER A 6 8.74 -41.09 21.93
C SER A 6 8.17 -40.56 20.61
N ILE A 7 6.86 -40.31 20.59
CA ILE A 7 6.21 -39.64 19.46
C ILE A 7 6.58 -38.16 19.57
N LEU A 8 7.61 -37.76 18.82
CA LEU A 8 7.97 -36.36 18.64
C LEU A 8 6.90 -35.71 17.76
N LEU A 9 5.92 -35.05 18.39
CA LEU A 9 4.91 -34.24 17.71
C LEU A 9 5.61 -33.01 17.10
N LEU A 10 6.03 -33.12 15.83
CA LEU A 10 6.50 -31.99 15.03
C LEU A 10 5.32 -31.04 14.82
N LEU A 11 5.20 -30.03 15.70
CA LEU A 11 4.35 -28.87 15.52
C LEU A 11 4.89 -28.05 14.33
N PHE A 12 4.47 -28.42 13.12
CA PHE A 12 4.54 -27.52 11.97
C PHE A 12 3.61 -26.34 12.25
N THR A 13 4.16 -25.26 12.79
CA THR A 13 3.48 -23.96 12.84
C THR A 13 3.49 -23.40 11.41
N SER A 14 2.54 -23.85 10.60
CA SER A 14 2.20 -23.14 9.37
C SER A 14 1.72 -21.75 9.77
N TYR A 15 2.56 -20.73 9.58
CA TYR A 15 2.15 -19.34 9.64
C TYR A 15 1.13 -19.13 8.51
N LEU A 16 -0.15 -19.28 8.83
CA LEU A 16 -1.23 -18.81 7.99
C LEU A 16 -1.17 -17.28 8.05
N PHE A 17 -0.60 -16.67 7.01
CA PHE A 17 -0.75 -15.23 6.79
C PHE A 17 -2.22 -14.96 6.52
N ALA A 18 -2.98 -14.55 7.54
CA ALA A 18 -4.31 -14.02 7.35
C ALA A 18 -4.18 -12.72 6.55
N GLN A 19 -4.70 -12.70 5.32
CA GLN A 19 -4.81 -11.46 4.55
C GLN A 19 -5.61 -10.45 5.37
N ALA A 20 -5.13 -9.20 5.43
CA ALA A 20 -5.86 -8.11 6.07
C ALA A 20 -7.29 -8.09 5.51
N ARG A 21 -8.29 -8.02 6.39
CA ARG A 21 -9.70 -7.93 5.98
C ARG A 21 -10.07 -6.45 5.81
N PRO A 22 -10.90 -6.13 4.82
CA PRO A 22 -11.44 -4.78 4.72
C PRO A 22 -12.23 -4.45 5.98
N VAL A 23 -12.12 -3.20 6.42
CA VAL A 23 -12.95 -2.68 7.51
C VAL A 23 -14.35 -2.33 7.02
N GLU A 24 -14.47 -2.02 5.73
CA GLU A 24 -15.74 -1.72 5.07
C GLU A 24 -15.66 -2.11 3.59
N THR A 25 -16.77 -2.58 3.02
CA THR A 25 -16.87 -2.94 1.60
C THR A 25 -18.10 -2.30 0.99
N VAL A 26 -17.88 -1.52 -0.07
CA VAL A 26 -18.91 -0.82 -0.82
C VAL A 26 -19.15 -1.55 -2.15
N TYR A 27 -20.39 -1.90 -2.45
CA TYR A 27 -20.78 -2.64 -3.64
C TYR A 27 -21.35 -1.74 -4.74
N PHE A 28 -21.14 -2.16 -5.99
CA PHE A 28 -21.58 -1.43 -7.18
C PHE A 28 -22.46 -2.30 -8.05
N GLU A 29 -23.42 -1.65 -8.69
CA GLU A 29 -24.19 -2.27 -9.77
C GLU A 29 -23.30 -2.60 -10.96
N PHE A 30 -23.81 -3.45 -11.85
CA PHE A 30 -23.12 -3.78 -13.08
C PHE A 30 -22.81 -2.52 -13.89
N ASP A 31 -21.56 -2.41 -14.33
CA ASP A 31 -21.07 -1.34 -15.20
C ASP A 31 -21.20 0.09 -14.65
N LYS A 32 -21.42 0.25 -13.34
CA LYS A 32 -21.54 1.56 -12.69
C LYS A 32 -20.39 1.88 -11.75
N PHE A 33 -20.07 3.16 -11.67
CA PHE A 33 -19.25 3.76 -10.61
C PHE A 33 -20.03 4.73 -9.72
N THR A 34 -21.31 4.99 -10.01
CA THR A 34 -22.23 5.69 -9.11
C THR A 34 -22.79 4.72 -8.06
N LEU A 35 -23.02 5.20 -6.84
CA LEU A 35 -23.58 4.42 -5.74
C LEU A 35 -25.08 4.67 -5.57
N TYR A 36 -25.79 3.63 -5.13
CA TYR A 36 -27.15 3.75 -4.63
C TYR A 36 -27.14 4.09 -3.13
N ASN A 37 -28.25 4.66 -2.64
CA ASN A 37 -28.31 5.31 -1.33
C ASN A 37 -27.81 4.43 -0.18
N ASP A 38 -28.17 3.16 -0.14
CA ASP A 38 -27.73 2.25 0.93
C ASP A 38 -26.21 2.14 1.02
N GLN A 39 -25.52 2.12 -0.13
CA GLN A 39 -24.05 2.05 -0.18
C GLN A 39 -23.38 3.39 0.16
N VAL A 40 -24.05 4.51 -0.15
CA VAL A 40 -23.61 5.82 0.34
C VAL A 40 -23.71 5.86 1.86
N GLN A 41 -24.81 5.34 2.43
CA GLN A 41 -25.02 5.30 3.88
C GLN A 41 -23.96 4.42 4.58
N THR A 42 -23.55 3.30 3.98
CA THR A 42 -22.44 2.49 4.48
C THR A 42 -21.15 3.31 4.68
N ILE A 43 -20.80 4.18 3.73
CA ILE A 43 -19.62 5.04 3.83
C ILE A 43 -19.81 6.10 4.93
N ILE A 44 -21.00 6.70 5.03
CA ILE A 44 -21.32 7.70 6.05
C ILE A 44 -21.25 7.10 7.46
N ASP A 45 -21.80 5.91 7.65
CA ASP A 45 -21.76 5.19 8.92
C ASP A 45 -20.33 4.83 9.30
N PHE A 46 -19.52 4.39 8.34
CA PHE A 46 -18.09 4.18 8.55
C PHE A 46 -17.41 5.45 9.10
N ILE A 47 -17.62 6.62 8.49
CA ILE A 47 -17.04 7.89 8.95
C ILE A 47 -17.52 8.23 10.36
N LYS A 48 -18.82 8.05 10.64
CA LYS A 48 -19.45 8.37 11.92
C LYS A 48 -18.91 7.54 13.08
N TYR A 49 -18.65 6.25 12.86
CA TYR A 49 -18.21 5.32 13.91
C TYR A 49 -16.70 5.09 13.94
N ALA A 50 -15.96 5.57 12.93
CA ALA A 50 -14.51 5.51 12.90
C ALA A 50 -13.87 6.42 13.97
N ASP A 51 -13.08 5.84 14.87
CA ASP A 51 -12.19 6.60 15.75
C ASP A 51 -10.98 7.10 14.95
N THR A 52 -11.13 8.26 14.31
CA THR A 52 -10.10 8.86 13.45
C THR A 52 -8.80 9.19 14.19
N THR A 53 -8.80 9.26 15.52
CA THR A 53 -7.58 9.50 16.31
C THR A 53 -6.63 8.29 16.28
N LYS A 54 -7.19 7.08 16.13
CA LYS A 54 -6.46 5.80 16.02
C LYS A 54 -6.16 5.38 14.59
N ILE A 55 -6.75 6.05 13.61
CA ILE A 55 -6.49 5.84 12.19
C ILE A 55 -5.29 6.70 11.79
N GLU A 56 -4.22 6.07 11.32
CA GLU A 56 -3.22 6.83 10.57
C GLU A 56 -3.78 7.12 9.19
N SER A 57 -4.14 6.07 8.45
CA SER A 57 -4.54 6.20 7.07
C SER A 57 -5.59 5.17 6.64
N ILE A 58 -6.20 5.45 5.49
CA ILE A 58 -7.13 4.57 4.78
C ILE A 58 -6.58 4.27 3.39
N GLN A 59 -6.69 3.01 3.01
CA GLN A 59 -6.41 2.51 1.67
C GLN A 59 -7.72 2.08 1.02
N ILE A 60 -7.89 2.42 -0.25
CA ILE A 60 -9.11 2.22 -1.02
C ILE A 60 -8.75 1.44 -2.29
N TYR A 61 -9.31 0.23 -2.41
CA TYR A 61 -9.07 -0.66 -3.55
C TYR A 61 -10.37 -0.97 -4.28
N GLY A 62 -10.41 -0.70 -5.58
CA GLY A 62 -11.59 -0.92 -6.40
C GLY A 62 -11.43 -2.14 -7.29
N TYR A 63 -12.52 -2.87 -7.46
CA TYR A 63 -12.57 -4.11 -8.23
C TYR A 63 -13.76 -4.12 -9.18
N CYS A 64 -13.60 -4.88 -10.26
CA CYS A 64 -14.67 -5.23 -11.19
C CYS A 64 -14.87 -6.75 -11.23
N ASP A 65 -16.01 -7.17 -11.77
CA ASP A 65 -16.21 -8.58 -12.11
C ASP A 65 -15.37 -9.00 -13.34
N ASP A 66 -15.43 -10.28 -13.71
CA ASP A 66 -14.56 -10.89 -14.72
C ASP A 66 -14.81 -10.41 -16.16
N ARG A 67 -15.92 -9.72 -16.40
CA ARG A 67 -16.39 -9.34 -17.75
C ARG A 67 -15.77 -8.04 -18.23
N GLY A 68 -15.62 -7.91 -19.54
CA GLY A 68 -15.01 -6.72 -20.17
C GLY A 68 -13.49 -6.84 -20.35
N THR A 69 -12.89 -5.86 -21.02
CA THR A 69 -11.45 -5.83 -21.28
C THR A 69 -10.66 -5.46 -20.02
N ASN A 70 -9.35 -5.73 -20.00
CA ASN A 70 -8.48 -5.33 -18.88
C ASN A 70 -8.50 -3.81 -18.69
N ASP A 71 -8.26 -3.05 -19.76
CA ASP A 71 -8.16 -1.59 -19.70
C ASP A 71 -9.48 -0.94 -19.27
N TYR A 72 -10.60 -1.44 -19.78
CA TYR A 72 -11.92 -0.98 -19.38
C TYR A 72 -12.16 -1.18 -17.88
N ASN A 73 -11.91 -2.38 -17.38
CA ASN A 73 -12.12 -2.68 -15.97
C ASN A 73 -11.16 -1.91 -15.06
N TYR A 74 -9.93 -1.65 -15.53
CA TYR A 74 -8.97 -0.82 -14.81
C TYR A 74 -9.52 0.59 -14.61
N GLU A 75 -9.96 1.26 -15.67
CA GLU A 75 -10.57 2.60 -15.58
C GLU A 75 -11.89 2.60 -14.78
N LEU A 76 -12.76 1.61 -14.97
CA LEU A 76 -14.00 1.49 -14.19
C LEU A 76 -13.70 1.35 -12.69
N SER A 77 -12.77 0.47 -12.32
CA SER A 77 -12.38 0.28 -10.92
C SER A 77 -11.72 1.53 -10.32
N LYS A 78 -10.99 2.30 -11.13
CA LYS A 78 -10.42 3.60 -10.75
C LYS A 78 -11.51 4.65 -10.49
N ASN A 79 -12.52 4.73 -11.35
CA ASN A 79 -13.64 5.65 -11.14
C ASN A 79 -14.47 5.29 -9.89
N ARG A 80 -14.59 4.00 -9.55
CA ARG A 80 -15.24 3.55 -8.31
C ARG A 80 -14.51 4.03 -7.07
N VAL A 81 -13.19 3.87 -7.00
CA VAL A 81 -12.41 4.34 -5.84
C VAL A 81 -12.44 5.86 -5.71
N LEU A 82 -12.44 6.60 -6.83
CA LEU A 82 -12.58 8.06 -6.82
C LEU A 82 -13.97 8.50 -6.31
N THR A 83 -15.02 7.74 -6.63
CA THR A 83 -16.37 8.02 -6.11
C THR A 83 -16.43 7.83 -4.59
N VAL A 84 -15.85 6.75 -4.07
CA VAL A 84 -15.77 6.51 -2.63
C VAL A 84 -14.91 7.57 -1.94
N GLN A 85 -13.75 7.91 -2.49
CA GLN A 85 -12.90 8.99 -1.99
C GLN A 85 -13.68 10.30 -1.87
N LYS A 86 -14.40 10.68 -2.94
CA LYS A 86 -15.19 11.91 -2.96
C LYS A 86 -16.24 11.93 -1.84
N ILE A 87 -16.95 10.83 -1.64
CA ILE A 87 -17.96 10.74 -0.57
C ILE A 87 -17.30 10.85 0.81
N LEU A 88 -16.16 10.18 1.04
CA LEU A 88 -15.40 10.31 2.28
C LEU A 88 -15.03 11.78 2.56
N THR A 89 -14.46 12.47 1.57
CA THR A 89 -14.00 13.86 1.73
C THR A 89 -15.16 14.85 1.87
N ASP A 90 -16.24 14.66 1.10
CA ASP A 90 -17.43 15.52 1.16
C ASP A 90 -18.12 15.45 2.54
N HIS A 91 -17.98 14.33 3.25
CA HIS A 91 -18.53 14.12 4.59
C HIS A 91 -17.48 14.33 5.71
N GLY A 92 -16.38 15.04 5.40
CA GLY A 92 -15.43 15.54 6.38
C GLY A 92 -14.31 14.58 6.78
N PHE A 93 -14.12 13.46 6.08
CA PHE A 93 -12.93 12.65 6.26
C PHE A 93 -11.69 13.39 5.73
N ASP A 94 -10.63 13.45 6.53
CA ASP A 94 -9.40 14.15 6.17
C ASP A 94 -8.73 13.49 4.95
N ASN A 95 -8.66 14.24 3.84
CA ASN A 95 -8.06 13.76 2.60
C ASN A 95 -6.58 13.39 2.76
N ASN A 96 -5.86 13.98 3.72
CA ASN A 96 -4.45 13.64 3.99
C ASN A 96 -4.29 12.23 4.57
N LYS A 97 -5.36 11.65 5.13
CA LYS A 97 -5.38 10.28 5.62
C LYS A 97 -5.75 9.26 4.54
N ILE A 98 -6.11 9.68 3.33
CA ILE A 98 -6.42 8.77 2.22
C ILE A 98 -5.16 8.62 1.37
N VAL A 99 -4.45 7.49 1.54
CA VAL A 99 -3.06 7.36 1.07
C VAL A 99 -2.89 6.49 -0.17
N ILE A 100 -3.74 5.46 -0.32
CA ILE A 100 -3.70 4.54 -1.47
C ILE A 100 -5.08 4.49 -2.08
N ILE A 101 -5.15 4.79 -3.39
CA ILE A 101 -6.37 4.80 -4.19
C ILE A 101 -6.06 4.06 -5.48
N GLU A 102 -6.43 2.79 -5.56
CA GLU A 102 -6.02 1.93 -6.66
C GLU A 102 -7.20 1.15 -7.25
N GLY A 103 -7.45 1.38 -8.54
CA GLY A 103 -8.29 0.49 -9.34
C GLY A 103 -7.51 -0.78 -9.67
N LYS A 104 -7.99 -1.94 -9.21
CA LYS A 104 -7.37 -3.26 -9.42
C LYS A 104 -7.84 -3.95 -10.69
N GLY A 105 -8.84 -3.40 -11.38
CA GLY A 105 -9.44 -4.02 -12.56
C GLY A 105 -10.31 -5.23 -12.21
N ARG A 106 -10.38 -6.20 -13.14
CA ARG A 106 -11.26 -7.37 -13.01
C ARG A 106 -10.70 -8.44 -12.10
N VAL A 107 -11.58 -9.05 -11.31
CA VAL A 107 -11.29 -10.24 -10.51
C VAL A 107 -11.62 -11.48 -11.33
N ILE A 108 -10.61 -12.30 -11.61
CA ILE A 108 -10.79 -13.56 -12.36
C ILE A 108 -11.42 -14.61 -11.46
N LEU A 109 -12.46 -15.28 -11.98
CA LEU A 109 -13.17 -16.33 -11.27
C LEU A 109 -12.40 -17.64 -11.31
N GLN A 110 -12.40 -18.37 -10.19
CA GLN A 110 -11.86 -19.73 -10.14
C GLN A 110 -12.91 -20.72 -10.66
N LYS A 111 -12.46 -21.77 -11.36
CA LYS A 111 -13.32 -22.70 -12.12
C LYS A 111 -14.31 -23.50 -11.25
N ASP A 112 -14.05 -23.59 -9.95
CA ASP A 112 -14.82 -24.31 -8.93
C ASP A 112 -15.97 -23.47 -8.33
N LEU A 113 -16.00 -22.15 -8.55
CA LEU A 113 -17.03 -21.23 -8.05
C LEU A 113 -18.24 -21.06 -9.02
N MET A 114 -18.36 -21.92 -10.02
CA MET A 114 -19.37 -21.86 -11.10
C MET A 114 -20.84 -21.95 -10.61
N GLY A 115 -21.09 -22.48 -9.40
CA GLY A 115 -22.44 -22.72 -8.90
C GLY A 115 -23.26 -21.45 -8.60
N ASN A 116 -22.61 -20.30 -8.38
CA ASN A 116 -23.29 -19.03 -8.13
C ASN A 116 -22.56 -17.83 -8.75
N LEU A 117 -22.48 -17.87 -10.08
CA LEU A 117 -21.75 -16.90 -10.89
C LEU A 117 -22.27 -15.46 -10.72
N SER A 118 -23.59 -15.28 -10.69
CA SER A 118 -24.21 -13.96 -10.59
C SER A 118 -23.89 -13.29 -9.24
N GLU A 119 -24.05 -14.02 -8.14
CA GLU A 119 -23.74 -13.50 -6.81
C GLU A 119 -22.24 -13.21 -6.66
N THR A 120 -21.38 -14.12 -7.14
CA THR A 120 -19.93 -13.93 -7.10
C THR A 120 -19.52 -12.67 -7.85
N ARG A 121 -20.08 -12.44 -9.04
CA ARG A 121 -19.85 -11.20 -9.80
C ARG A 121 -20.32 -9.97 -9.04
N SER A 122 -21.49 -10.04 -8.39
CA SER A 122 -21.98 -8.94 -7.56
C SER A 122 -21.04 -8.62 -6.41
N LYS A 123 -20.50 -9.64 -5.75
CA LYS A 123 -19.51 -9.47 -4.69
C LYS A 123 -18.16 -8.95 -5.19
N ASN A 124 -17.81 -9.16 -6.47
CA ASN A 124 -16.57 -8.65 -7.07
C ASN A 124 -16.66 -7.20 -7.56
N ARG A 125 -17.86 -6.69 -7.81
CA ARG A 125 -18.08 -5.26 -8.10
C ARG A 125 -18.09 -4.48 -6.81
N ARG A 126 -16.89 -4.18 -6.29
CA ARG A 126 -16.76 -3.57 -4.96
C ARG A 126 -15.59 -2.62 -4.86
N VAL A 127 -15.62 -1.81 -3.80
CA VAL A 127 -14.50 -1.06 -3.28
C VAL A 127 -14.30 -1.47 -1.83
N ASP A 128 -13.08 -1.87 -1.50
CA ASP A 128 -12.68 -2.30 -0.17
C ASP A 128 -11.88 -1.19 0.52
N LEU A 129 -12.28 -0.83 1.74
CA LEU A 129 -11.57 0.13 2.59
C LEU A 129 -10.77 -0.65 3.63
N PHE A 130 -9.51 -0.25 3.80
CA PHE A 130 -8.62 -0.79 4.83
C PHE A 130 -8.12 0.37 5.70
N ILE A 131 -8.15 0.18 7.02
CA ILE A 131 -7.54 1.13 7.97
C ILE A 131 -6.15 0.65 8.32
N VAL A 132 -5.18 1.55 8.21
CA VAL A 132 -3.89 1.45 8.88
C VAL A 132 -4.01 2.16 10.22
N LYS A 133 -3.92 1.40 11.32
CA LYS A 133 -3.95 1.98 12.67
C LYS A 133 -2.62 2.67 12.96
N LYS A 134 -2.66 3.75 13.74
CA LYS A 134 -1.44 4.37 14.28
C LYS A 134 -0.60 3.32 15.01
N ASN A 135 0.70 3.32 14.75
CA ASN A 135 1.67 2.40 15.37
C ASN A 135 1.40 0.90 15.10
N SER A 136 0.64 0.54 14.05
CA SER A 136 0.29 -0.87 13.76
C SER A 136 1.47 -1.72 13.28
N PHE A 137 2.54 -1.11 12.77
CA PHE A 137 3.68 -1.82 12.19
C PHE A 137 4.68 -2.35 13.24
N GLY A 138 4.42 -2.11 14.52
CA GLY A 138 5.31 -2.50 15.62
C GLY A 138 6.24 -1.37 16.07
N LYS A 139 6.99 -1.64 17.14
CA LYS A 139 7.87 -0.64 17.76
C LYS A 139 8.98 -0.21 16.80
N GLY A 140 9.12 1.10 16.59
CA GLY A 140 10.14 1.69 15.71
C GLY A 140 9.80 1.64 14.22
N ILE A 141 8.54 1.36 13.86
CA ILE A 141 8.07 1.46 12.47
C ILE A 141 6.91 2.46 12.41
N TYR A 142 7.09 3.48 11.59
CA TYR A 142 6.21 4.62 11.39
C TYR A 142 5.85 4.72 9.92
N ASN A 143 4.74 5.37 9.62
CA ASN A 143 4.31 5.67 8.25
C ASN A 143 4.33 7.17 7.90
N SER A 144 4.87 7.98 8.81
CA SER A 144 5.09 9.42 8.67
C SER A 144 6.26 9.84 9.56
N PHE A 145 6.89 10.97 9.22
CA PHE A 145 7.90 11.57 10.08
C PHE A 145 7.26 12.10 11.36
N GLN A 146 7.90 11.82 12.50
CA GLN A 146 7.49 12.28 13.82
C GLN A 146 8.38 13.44 14.27
N GLU A 147 7.95 14.16 15.32
CA GLU A 147 8.75 15.21 15.95
C GLU A 147 10.13 14.71 16.39
N SER A 148 10.22 13.44 16.83
CA SER A 148 11.47 12.79 17.19
C SER A 148 11.51 11.34 16.72
N HIS A 149 12.70 10.92 16.31
CA HIS A 149 13.01 9.55 15.93
C HIS A 149 14.21 9.03 16.73
N LYS A 150 14.49 7.74 16.60
CA LYS A 150 15.69 7.08 17.13
C LYS A 150 16.40 6.33 16.01
N VAL A 151 17.70 6.10 16.20
CA VAL A 151 18.47 5.23 15.31
C VAL A 151 17.83 3.85 15.24
N GLY A 152 17.62 3.36 14.01
CA GLY A 152 16.94 2.10 13.72
C GLY A 152 15.45 2.25 13.42
N ASP A 153 14.85 3.43 13.63
CA ASP A 153 13.47 3.68 13.24
C ASP A 153 13.30 3.56 11.72
N ARG A 154 12.18 2.98 11.30
CA ARG A 154 11.78 2.88 9.89
C ARG A 154 10.56 3.74 9.64
N ILE A 155 10.62 4.56 8.60
CA ILE A 155 9.53 5.45 8.19
C ILE A 155 9.10 5.03 6.79
N TYR A 156 8.02 4.28 6.69
CA TYR A 156 7.38 3.92 5.43
C TYR A 156 6.64 5.13 4.86
N LEU A 157 6.88 5.48 3.61
CA LEU A 157 6.23 6.63 2.99
C LEU A 157 5.03 6.18 2.15
N GLU A 158 3.86 6.10 2.79
CA GLU A 158 2.61 5.60 2.18
C GLU A 158 2.20 6.37 0.91
N ASN A 159 2.51 7.67 0.86
CA ASN A 159 2.13 8.57 -0.23
C ASN A 159 3.20 8.69 -1.34
N ILE A 160 4.29 7.91 -1.25
CA ILE A 160 5.34 7.87 -2.28
C ILE A 160 5.04 6.75 -3.27
N LEU A 161 4.10 7.06 -4.15
CA LEU A 161 3.60 6.23 -5.22
C LEU A 161 4.44 6.43 -6.50
N PHE A 162 4.53 5.35 -7.26
CA PHE A 162 5.19 5.30 -8.55
C PHE A 162 4.20 4.90 -9.64
N GLU A 163 4.47 5.31 -10.88
CA GLU A 163 3.77 4.74 -12.04
C GLU A 163 3.95 3.20 -12.06
N LEU A 164 2.94 2.47 -12.55
CA LEU A 164 2.93 1.00 -12.51
C LEU A 164 4.15 0.44 -13.28
N GLY A 165 4.95 -0.38 -12.58
CA GLY A 165 6.17 -0.98 -13.13
C GLY A 165 7.32 0.00 -13.38
N SER A 166 7.19 1.26 -12.97
CA SER A 166 8.18 2.32 -13.20
C SER A 166 8.75 2.86 -11.88
N SER A 167 9.92 3.50 -11.97
CA SER A 167 10.53 4.27 -10.88
C SER A 167 10.17 5.76 -10.90
N LYS A 168 9.30 6.19 -11.83
CA LYS A 168 8.86 7.58 -11.97
C LYS A 168 7.88 7.98 -10.87
N LEU A 169 8.19 9.09 -10.20
CA LEU A 169 7.36 9.68 -9.14
C LEU A 169 6.13 10.36 -9.74
N THR A 170 4.97 10.09 -9.14
CA THR A 170 3.73 10.82 -9.47
C THR A 170 3.77 12.26 -8.96
N GLU A 171 2.93 13.15 -9.50
CA GLU A 171 2.82 14.52 -9.00
C GLU A 171 2.38 14.60 -7.53
N GLN A 172 1.49 13.69 -7.09
CA GLN A 172 1.09 13.60 -5.69
C GLN A 172 2.29 13.25 -4.79
N SER A 173 3.12 12.31 -5.22
CA SER A 173 4.31 11.90 -4.46
C SER A 173 5.38 12.98 -4.43
N LYS A 174 5.48 13.82 -5.46
CA LYS A 174 6.37 15.00 -5.42
C LYS A 174 5.92 16.00 -4.35
N LYS A 175 4.62 16.25 -4.20
CA LYS A 175 4.08 17.13 -3.13
C LYS A 175 4.40 16.58 -1.75
N GLU A 176 4.26 15.27 -1.57
CA GLU A 176 4.63 14.61 -0.32
C GLU A 176 6.15 14.74 -0.04
N LEU A 177 7.00 14.48 -1.04
CA LEU A 177 8.45 14.64 -0.88
C LEU A 177 8.86 16.09 -0.60
N ASP A 178 8.09 17.07 -1.06
CA ASP A 178 8.32 18.48 -0.74
C ASP A 178 8.07 18.75 0.75
N ALA A 179 6.98 18.22 1.31
CA ALA A 179 6.70 18.31 2.75
C ALA A 179 7.78 17.61 3.58
N ILE A 180 8.20 16.41 3.17
CA ILE A 180 9.28 15.66 3.81
C ILE A 180 10.61 16.43 3.74
N ALA A 181 10.93 17.05 2.60
CA ALA A 181 12.15 17.82 2.45
C ALA A 181 12.21 19.00 3.43
N LEU A 182 11.10 19.69 3.67
CA LEU A 182 11.03 20.76 4.67
C LEU A 182 11.36 20.26 6.08
N LEU A 183 10.85 19.09 6.47
CA LEU A 183 11.15 18.46 7.77
C LEU A 183 12.63 18.08 7.87
N LEU A 184 13.19 17.46 6.82
CA LEU A 184 14.60 17.05 6.78
C LEU A 184 15.59 18.23 6.78
N GLN A 185 15.17 19.38 6.25
CA GLN A 185 15.93 20.63 6.33
C GLN A 185 15.98 21.20 7.75
N GLN A 186 14.93 20.99 8.55
CA GLN A 186 14.92 21.35 9.97
C GLN A 186 15.80 20.38 10.79
N GLN A 187 15.74 19.08 10.48
CA GLN A 187 16.51 18.03 11.14
C GLN A 187 17.90 17.84 10.49
N LYS A 188 18.79 18.82 10.64
CA LYS A 188 20.05 18.91 9.87
C LYS A 188 21.07 17.80 10.11
N THR A 189 21.01 17.09 11.23
CA THR A 189 21.99 16.08 11.64
C THR A 189 21.57 14.66 11.30
N MET A 190 20.30 14.44 10.95
CA MET A 190 19.75 13.12 10.69
C MET A 190 20.35 12.49 9.44
N GLU A 191 20.94 11.31 9.56
CA GLU A 191 21.40 10.48 8.44
C GLU A 191 20.46 9.28 8.27
N PHE A 192 20.11 8.93 7.03
CA PHE A 192 19.12 7.90 6.75
C PHE A 192 19.39 7.14 5.45
N GLU A 193 18.89 5.91 5.37
CA GLU A 193 18.93 5.05 4.18
C GLU A 193 17.54 4.93 3.56
N ILE A 194 17.43 5.30 2.29
CA ILE A 194 16.23 5.20 1.46
C ILE A 194 16.18 3.80 0.86
N ARG A 195 15.18 3.00 1.23
CA ARG A 195 15.02 1.62 0.80
C ARG A 195 13.84 1.49 -0.13
N GLY A 196 14.07 1.01 -1.34
CA GLY A 196 13.01 0.71 -2.29
C GLY A 196 12.61 -0.75 -2.23
N HIS A 197 11.32 -1.02 -2.32
CA HIS A 197 10.73 -2.34 -2.25
C HIS A 197 9.81 -2.59 -3.46
N VAL A 198 9.70 -3.86 -3.84
CA VAL A 198 8.77 -4.31 -4.88
C VAL A 198 7.98 -5.49 -4.35
N CYS A 199 6.74 -5.61 -4.82
CA CYS A 199 5.92 -6.78 -4.60
C CYS A 199 6.02 -7.75 -5.78
N CYS A 200 5.59 -8.99 -5.55
CA CYS A 200 5.14 -9.94 -6.57
C CYS A 200 6.13 -10.22 -7.71
N THR A 201 7.40 -10.43 -7.36
CA THR A 201 8.37 -11.03 -8.29
C THR A 201 8.24 -12.55 -8.28
N PRO A 202 8.48 -13.24 -9.42
CA PRO A 202 8.59 -14.70 -9.42
C PRO A 202 9.65 -15.16 -8.41
N ASN A 203 9.48 -16.33 -7.80
CA ASN A 203 10.41 -16.85 -6.76
C ASN A 203 11.89 -16.86 -7.18
N SER A 204 12.15 -16.95 -8.49
CA SER A 204 13.50 -16.92 -9.08
C SER A 204 14.16 -15.54 -9.06
N TYR A 205 13.44 -14.48 -8.73
CA TYR A 205 13.91 -13.10 -8.82
C TYR A 205 13.61 -12.30 -7.56
N GLN A 206 14.63 -11.58 -7.08
CA GLN A 206 14.53 -10.74 -5.89
C GLN A 206 14.02 -9.32 -6.21
N ASP A 207 14.08 -8.88 -7.46
CA ASP A 207 13.62 -7.56 -7.91
C ASP A 207 12.79 -7.66 -9.20
N ALA A 208 12.01 -6.62 -9.46
CA ALA A 208 11.16 -6.46 -10.62
C ALA A 208 11.90 -5.70 -11.73
N ILE A 209 11.39 -5.84 -12.96
CA ILE A 209 11.88 -5.10 -14.13
C ILE A 209 11.31 -3.68 -14.06
N ASP A 210 12.18 -2.69 -14.21
CA ASP A 210 11.78 -1.30 -14.39
C ASP A 210 11.39 -1.10 -15.85
N LYS A 211 10.14 -0.68 -16.09
CA LYS A 211 9.58 -0.44 -17.43
C LYS A 211 10.37 0.63 -18.20
N ASP A 212 11.01 1.58 -17.51
CA ASP A 212 11.71 2.66 -18.20
C ASP A 212 13.12 2.25 -18.61
N THR A 213 13.84 1.54 -17.73
CA THR A 213 15.23 1.14 -18.00
C THR A 213 15.35 -0.27 -18.59
N GLN A 214 14.28 -1.06 -18.57
CA GLN A 214 14.25 -2.48 -18.94
C GLN A 214 15.20 -3.36 -18.12
N GLU A 215 15.70 -2.86 -16.98
CA GLU A 215 16.58 -3.60 -16.08
C GLU A 215 15.81 -4.16 -14.88
N ARG A 216 16.26 -5.31 -14.36
CA ARG A 216 15.72 -5.90 -13.12
C ARG A 216 16.27 -5.21 -11.87
N LYS A 217 15.98 -3.92 -11.73
CA LYS A 217 16.45 -3.05 -10.64
C LYS A 217 15.38 -2.05 -10.21
N LEU A 218 14.09 -2.39 -10.36
CA LEU A 218 13.00 -1.46 -10.07
C LEU A 218 13.05 -0.93 -8.63
N SER A 219 13.29 -1.80 -7.65
CA SER A 219 13.39 -1.38 -6.24
C SER A 219 14.54 -0.37 -6.02
N LEU A 220 15.71 -0.63 -6.62
CA LEU A 220 16.87 0.26 -6.56
C LEU A 220 16.59 1.60 -7.25
N ASN A 221 16.00 1.56 -8.45
CA ASN A 221 15.71 2.76 -9.23
C ASN A 221 14.68 3.66 -8.52
N ARG A 222 13.68 3.08 -7.87
CA ARG A 222 12.72 3.82 -7.02
C ARG A 222 13.42 4.55 -5.89
N ALA A 223 14.26 3.85 -5.12
CA ALA A 223 15.03 4.46 -4.04
C ALA A 223 15.95 5.58 -4.55
N LYS A 224 16.63 5.34 -5.67
CA LYS A 224 17.52 6.31 -6.34
C LYS A 224 16.78 7.55 -6.83
N ASN A 225 15.56 7.42 -7.33
CA ASN A 225 14.76 8.55 -7.78
C ASN A 225 14.29 9.42 -6.61
N VAL A 226 13.90 8.83 -5.48
CA VAL A 226 13.61 9.57 -4.24
C VAL A 226 14.86 10.30 -3.74
N TYR A 227 16.01 9.61 -3.71
CA TYR A 227 17.30 10.20 -3.34
C TYR A 227 17.64 11.43 -4.18
N ARG A 228 17.56 11.32 -5.52
CA ARG A 228 17.81 12.44 -6.44
C ARG A 228 16.83 13.59 -6.24
N TYR A 229 15.56 13.28 -6.00
CA TYR A 229 14.55 14.28 -5.74
C TYR A 229 14.88 15.11 -4.49
N LEU A 230 15.26 14.45 -3.39
CA LEU A 230 15.64 15.13 -2.14
C LEU A 230 16.93 15.95 -2.27
N ILE A 231 17.92 15.49 -3.05
CA ILE A 231 19.10 16.31 -3.39
C ILE A 231 18.67 17.61 -4.07
N ASN A 232 17.78 17.52 -5.07
CA ASN A 232 17.28 18.69 -5.79
C ASN A 232 16.49 19.64 -4.87
N LYS A 233 15.93 19.13 -3.76
CA LYS A 233 15.28 19.92 -2.70
C LYS A 233 16.27 20.42 -1.64
N GLY A 234 17.57 20.26 -1.84
CA GLY A 234 18.62 20.81 -0.98
C GLY A 234 19.00 19.94 0.22
N ILE A 235 18.59 18.66 0.26
CA ILE A 235 19.07 17.73 1.29
C ILE A 235 20.50 17.31 0.96
N ASN A 236 21.41 17.46 1.93
CA ASN A 236 22.81 17.11 1.74
C ASN A 236 22.95 15.61 1.41
N SER A 237 23.56 15.30 0.26
CA SER A 237 23.76 13.94 -0.24
C SER A 237 24.57 13.05 0.71
N LEU A 238 25.42 13.63 1.56
CA LEU A 238 26.23 12.90 2.55
C LEU A 238 25.39 12.35 3.71
N ARG A 239 24.17 12.86 3.91
CA ARG A 239 23.24 12.38 4.94
C ARG A 239 22.35 11.24 4.47
N MET A 240 22.43 10.89 3.18
CA MET A 240 21.49 9.99 2.54
C MET A 240 22.22 8.83 1.87
N HIS A 241 21.72 7.63 2.12
CA HIS A 241 22.08 6.43 1.36
C HIS A 241 20.84 5.89 0.65
N TYR A 242 21.00 5.10 -0.41
CA TYR A 242 19.86 4.44 -1.05
C TYR A 242 20.20 3.00 -1.44
N VAL A 243 19.23 2.09 -1.27
CA VAL A 243 19.38 0.67 -1.58
C VAL A 243 18.10 0.10 -2.19
N GLY A 244 18.26 -0.89 -3.07
CA GLY A 244 17.17 -1.71 -3.60
C GLY A 244 16.99 -2.96 -2.75
N SER A 245 15.91 -3.03 -1.99
CA SER A 245 15.61 -4.14 -1.08
C SER A 245 14.84 -5.27 -1.75
N GLY A 246 14.35 -5.07 -2.98
CA GLY A 246 13.59 -6.08 -3.70
C GLY A 246 12.32 -6.51 -2.94
N ASN A 247 12.00 -7.80 -3.03
CA ASN A 247 10.89 -8.45 -2.32
C ASN A 247 11.31 -9.05 -0.95
N LYS A 248 12.49 -8.71 -0.40
CA LYS A 248 13.08 -9.39 0.76
C LYS A 248 12.43 -9.08 2.10
N PHE A 249 11.72 -7.96 2.22
CA PHE A 249 11.15 -7.48 3.48
C PHE A 249 9.66 -7.15 3.33
N PRO A 250 8.80 -8.16 3.06
CA PRO A 250 7.37 -7.96 3.03
C PRO A 250 6.85 -7.62 4.43
N LEU A 251 5.95 -6.66 4.52
CA LEU A 251 5.28 -6.27 5.77
C LEU A 251 4.05 -7.13 6.06
N GLY A 252 3.63 -7.96 5.09
CA GLY A 252 2.52 -8.92 5.27
C GLY A 252 1.13 -8.29 5.34
N GLN A 253 1.00 -7.00 5.04
CA GLN A 253 -0.26 -6.24 5.12
C GLN A 253 -0.86 -5.92 3.74
N GLY A 254 -0.29 -6.47 2.67
CA GLY A 254 -0.82 -6.36 1.31
C GLY A 254 0.21 -5.85 0.31
N GLU A 255 0.01 -6.19 -0.96
CA GLU A 255 0.97 -5.93 -2.03
C GLU A 255 1.30 -4.44 -2.20
N ALA A 256 0.33 -3.55 -2.01
CA ALA A 256 0.55 -2.12 -2.19
C ALA A 256 1.52 -1.56 -1.14
N ILE A 257 1.44 -2.06 0.10
CA ILE A 257 2.35 -1.72 1.19
C ILE A 257 3.77 -2.28 0.93
N ASP A 258 3.87 -3.39 0.21
CA ASP A 258 5.15 -3.97 -0.18
C ASP A 258 5.78 -3.27 -1.40
N ARG A 259 5.00 -2.50 -2.18
CA ARG A 259 5.50 -1.59 -3.22
C ARG A 259 5.82 -0.21 -2.67
N ARG A 260 6.80 -0.15 -1.77
CA ARG A 260 7.10 1.07 -1.01
C ARG A 260 8.49 1.63 -1.21
N VAL A 261 8.65 2.86 -0.75
CA VAL A 261 9.93 3.38 -0.26
C VAL A 261 9.81 3.62 1.24
N GLU A 262 10.81 3.20 2.01
CA GLU A 262 10.93 3.50 3.44
C GLU A 262 12.28 4.16 3.74
N PHE A 263 12.35 4.94 4.80
CA PHE A 263 13.60 5.50 5.31
C PHE A 263 13.99 4.75 6.58
N LEU A 264 15.22 4.26 6.65
CA LEU A 264 15.82 3.75 7.88
C LEU A 264 16.70 4.85 8.47
N ILE A 265 16.42 5.25 9.71
CA ILE A 265 17.25 6.23 10.43
C ILE A 265 18.56 5.57 10.87
N LEU A 266 19.68 6.12 10.42
CA LEU A 266 21.03 5.62 10.72
C LEU A 266 21.69 6.42 11.86
N LYS A 267 21.41 7.73 11.92
CA LYS A 267 22.00 8.66 12.89
C LYS A 267 21.11 9.87 13.10
N ILE A 268 21.21 10.50 14.27
CA ILE A 268 20.52 11.75 14.67
C ILE A 268 21.54 12.68 15.32
#